data_AF-A0AAJ1T5R6-F1
#
_entry.id   AF-A0AAJ1T5R6-F1
#
_cell.length_a   1.000
_cell.length_b   1.000
_cell.length_c   1.000
_cell.angle_alpha   90.00
_cell.angle_beta   90.00
_cell.angle_gamma   90.00
#
_symmetry.space_group_name_H-M   'P 1'
#
loop_
_entity.id
_entity.type
_entity.pdbx_description
1 polymer ?
#
loop_
_entity_poly.entity_id
_entity_poly.type
_entity_poly.pdbx_seq_one_letter_code
_entity_poly.pdbx_strand_id
1 'polypeptide(L)' 'MIEIEKPKIETVEISDDATYGKFVVEPLERGYGTTLVNTLRRILLS' A
#
# COMPACT_ATOMS: atom_id res chain seq x y z
N MET A 1 -1.68 -25.37 -4.84
CA MET A 1 -1.20 -24.12 -4.22
C MET A 1 -1.53 -23.02 -5.21
N ILE A 2 -2.34 -22.03 -4.83
CA ILE A 2 -2.61 -20.88 -5.71
C ILE A 2 -1.33 -20.04 -5.70
N GLU A 3 -0.73 -19.80 -6.86
CA GLU A 3 0.40 -18.88 -6.97
C GLU A 3 -0.10 -17.47 -6.64
N ILE A 4 0.41 -16.92 -5.55
CA ILE A 4 0.21 -15.51 -5.23
C ILE A 4 1.18 -14.73 -6.10
N GLU A 5 0.66 -13.93 -7.03
CA GLU A 5 1.48 -13.02 -7.80
C GLU A 5 2.21 -12.05 -6.86
N LYS A 6 3.50 -11.87 -7.08
CA LYS A 6 4.33 -11.01 -6.22
C LYS A 6 3.82 -9.56 -6.31
N PRO A 7 3.36 -8.94 -5.21
CA PRO A 7 2.88 -7.57 -5.24
C PRO A 7 4.03 -6.62 -5.58
N LYS A 8 3.74 -5.64 -6.42
CA LYS A 8 4.62 -4.53 -6.76
C LYS A 8 4.15 -3.30 -6.02
N ILE A 9 5.10 -2.44 -5.65
CA ILE A 9 4.83 -1.14 -5.05
C ILE A 9 5.32 -0.08 -6.02
N GLU A 10 4.43 0.82 -6.40
CA GLU A 10 4.73 1.95 -7.28
C GLU A 10 4.49 3.26 -6.54
N THR A 11 5.39 4.23 -6.77
CA THR A 11 5.24 5.59 -6.25
C THR A 11 4.53 6.41 -7.30
N VAL A 12 3.33 6.90 -6.97
CA VAL A 12 2.51 7.70 -7.88
C VAL A 12 2.84 9.19 -7.75
N GLU A 13 3.07 9.64 -6.53
CA GLU A 13 3.30 11.06 -6.24
C GLU A 13 4.14 11.19 -4.98
N ILE A 14 5.14 12.08 -5.02
CA ILE A 14 5.83 12.59 -3.85
C ILE A 14 5.83 14.10 -4.03
N SER A 15 5.35 14.84 -3.04
CA SER A 15 5.36 16.29 -3.09
C SER A 15 6.79 16.82 -2.95
N ASP A 16 7.08 17.96 -3.59
CA ASP A 16 8.41 18.58 -3.56
C ASP A 16 8.87 18.97 -2.15
N ASP A 17 7.92 19.24 -1.25
CA ASP A 17 8.16 19.55 0.17
C ASP A 17 8.24 18.30 1.06
N ALA A 18 8.14 17.10 0.47
CA ALA A 18 8.15 15.80 1.13
C ALA A 18 7.08 15.60 2.23
N THR A 19 6.00 16.39 2.22
CA THR A 19 4.89 16.26 3.19
C THR A 19 3.80 15.30 2.75
N TYR A 20 3.74 14.97 1.45
CA TYR A 20 2.75 14.08 0.87
C TYR A 20 3.41 13.02 0.00
N GLY A 21 2.88 11.79 0.09
CA GLY A 21 3.27 10.67 -0.75
C GLY A 21 2.07 9.80 -1.07
N LYS A 22 1.97 9.36 -2.32
CA LYS A 22 0.95 8.43 -2.81
C LYS A 22 1.61 7.20 -3.42
N PHE A 23 1.19 6.03 -2.96
CA PHE A 23 1.72 4.75 -3.38
C PHE A 23 0.58 3.82 -3.83
N VAL A 24 0.86 2.98 -4.82
CA VAL A 24 -0.05 1.94 -5.31
C VAL A 24 0.62 0.58 -5.11
N VAL A 25 -0.14 -0.40 -4.62
CA VAL A 25 0.34 -1.76 -4.39
C VAL A 25 -0.59 -2.75 -5.07
N GLU A 26 -0.07 -3.50 -6.03
CA GLU A 26 -0.83 -4.48 -6.81
C GLU A 26 0.09 -5.55 -7.44
N PRO A 27 -0.44 -6.75 -7.74
CA PRO A 27 -1.77 -7.25 -7.42
C PRO A 27 -1.89 -7.67 -5.95
N LEU A 28 -3.11 -7.59 -5.40
CA LEU A 28 -3.42 -8.06 -4.05
C LEU A 28 -4.63 -8.99 -4.08
N GLU A 29 -4.58 -10.04 -3.26
CA GLU A 29 -5.73 -10.91 -3.05
C GLU A 29 -6.88 -10.12 -2.40
N ARG A 30 -8.12 -10.53 -2.72
CA ARG A 30 -9.33 -9.91 -2.18
C ARG A 30 -9.25 -9.84 -0.65
N GLY A 31 -9.36 -8.63 -0.12
CA GLY A 31 -9.34 -8.37 1.33
C GLY A 31 -7.98 -7.92 1.88
N TYR A 32 -6.86 -8.23 1.21
CA TYR A 32 -5.54 -7.80 1.68
C TYR A 32 -5.36 -6.28 1.63
N GLY A 33 -5.93 -5.61 0.63
CA GLY A 33 -5.91 -4.15 0.54
C GLY A 33 -6.46 -3.48 1.80
N THR A 34 -7.64 -3.90 2.28
CA THR A 34 -8.24 -3.35 3.50
C THR A 34 -7.43 -3.69 4.76
N THR A 35 -6.96 -4.93 4.88
CA THR A 35 -6.18 -5.38 6.04
C THR A 35 -4.87 -4.59 6.16
N LEU A 36 -4.14 -4.41 5.05
CA LEU A 36 -2.89 -3.66 5.00
C LEU A 36 -3.13 -2.18 5.30
N VAL A 37 -4.08 -1.54 4.62
CA VAL A 37 -4.36 -0.10 4.78
C VAL A 37 -4.82 0.21 6.20
N ASN A 38 -5.70 -0.59 6.79
CA ASN A 38 -6.14 -0.38 8.16
C ASN A 38 -5.00 -0.55 9.18
N THR A 39 -4.12 -1.52 8.95
CA THR A 39 -2.95 -1.75 9.81
C THR A 39 -1.96 -0.58 9.71
N LEU A 40 -1.60 -0.17 8.50
CA LEU A 40 -0.71 0.98 8.27
C LEU A 40 -1.27 2.27 8.87
N ARG A 41 -2.57 2.53 8.68
CA ARG A 41 -3.23 3.70 9.28
C ARG A 41 -3.09 3.71 10.80
N ARG A 42 -3.23 2.56 11.46
CA ARG A 42 -3.09 2.45 12.92
C ARG A 42 -1.65 2.67 13.36
N ILE A 43 -0.67 2.09 12.65
CA ILE A 43 0.76 2.25 12.99
C ILE A 43 1.24 3.69 12.79
N LEU A 44 0.74 4.39 11.77
CA LEU A 44 1.22 5.73 11.43
C LEU A 44 0.53 6.85 12.23
N LEU A 45 -0.66 6.61 12.78
CA LEU A 45 -1.48 7.64 13.45
C LEU A 45 -1.70 7.39 14.95
N SER A 46 -1.14 6.32 15.53
CA SER A 46 -1.32 5.96 16.96
C SER A 46 -0.01 5.47 17.53
#